data_AF-A0A3M1FRV0-F1
#
_entry.id   AF-A0A3M1FRV0-F1
#
_cell.length_a   1.000
_cell.length_b   1.000
_cell.length_c   1.000
_cell.angle_alpha   90.00
_cell.angle_beta   90.00
_cell.angle_gamma   90.00
#
_symmetry.space_group_name_H-M   'P 1'
#
loop_
_entity.id
_entity.type
_entity.pdbx_description
1 polymer ?
#
loop_
_entity_poly.entity_id
_entity_poly.type
_entity_poly.pdbx_seq_one_letter_code
_entity_poly.pdbx_strand_id
1 'polypeptide(L)'
;SGEERDALASILKRLLTRYDNLFETSFPYSMGWHGAPTDQADYSHWQLHAHFYPPLLRSAVVKKFMVGYEMLAEAQRDLTAEQAADRLRGLPEVHYKQR
;
A
#
# COMPACT_ATOMS: atom_id res chain seq x y z
N SER A 1 -12.43 17.76 5.48
CA SER A 1 -12.52 18.55 6.73
C SER A 1 -11.24 18.38 7.55
N GLY A 2 -11.09 19.09 8.67
CA GLY A 2 -9.97 18.85 9.61
C GLY A 2 -9.97 17.43 10.17
N GLU A 3 -11.16 16.91 10.53
CA GLU A 3 -11.34 15.57 11.06
C GLU A 3 -10.91 14.47 10.06
N GLU A 4 -11.28 14.60 8.78
CA GLU A 4 -10.87 13.64 7.74
C GLU A 4 -9.35 13.63 7.54
N ARG A 5 -8.69 14.77 7.69
CA ARG A 5 -7.22 14.88 7.60
C ARG A 5 -6.54 14.18 8.78
N ASP A 6 -7.06 14.35 9.99
CA ASP A 6 -6.53 13.71 11.19
C ASP A 6 -6.79 12.20 11.17
N ALA A 7 -7.98 11.78 10.73
CA ALA A 7 -8.30 10.37 10.51
C ALA A 7 -7.39 9.73 9.46
N LEU A 8 -7.08 10.46 8.37
CA LEU A 8 -6.13 10.02 7.35
C LEU A 8 -4.72 9.82 7.93
N ALA A 9 -4.22 10.76 8.72
CA ALA A 9 -2.92 10.62 9.37
C ALA A 9 -2.87 9.38 10.29
N SER A 10 -3.95 9.16 11.05
CA SER A 10 -4.08 8.02 11.95
C SER A 10 -4.09 6.69 11.19
N ILE A 11 -4.88 6.56 10.12
CA ILE A 11 -4.97 5.31 9.37
C ILE A 11 -3.69 5.01 8.58
N LEU A 12 -3.01 6.04 8.05
CA LEU A 12 -1.71 5.88 7.40
C LEU A 12 -0.66 5.34 8.37
N LYS A 13 -0.60 5.87 9.60
CA LYS A 13 0.32 5.36 10.63
C LYS A 13 0.06 3.87 10.92
N ARG A 14 -1.21 3.46 11.04
CA ARG A 14 -1.60 2.07 11.29
C ARG A 14 -1.26 1.15 10.11
N LEU A 15 -1.51 1.60 8.88
CA LEU A 15 -1.16 0.88 7.64
C LEU A 15 0.35 0.66 7.52
N LEU A 16 1.13 1.74 7.65
CA LEU A 16 2.58 1.68 7.51
C LEU A 16 3.24 0.86 8.63
N THR A 17 2.68 0.91 9.84
CA THR A 17 3.13 0.04 10.94
C THR A 17 2.92 -1.44 10.62
N ARG A 18 1.76 -1.80 10.04
CA ARG A 18 1.50 -3.18 9.62
C ARG A 18 2.43 -3.60 8.48
N TYR A 19 2.78 -2.72 7.56
CA TYR A 19 3.79 -3.03 6.53
C TYR A 19 5.16 -3.34 7.14
N ASP A 20 5.68 -2.49 8.02
CA ASP A 20 6.97 -2.74 8.65
C ASP A 20 6.96 -4.01 9.51
N ASN A 21 5.84 -4.28 10.19
CA ASN A 21 5.66 -5.47 11.00
C ASN A 21 5.59 -6.78 10.18
N LEU A 22 5.25 -6.74 8.89
CA LEU A 22 5.03 -7.95 8.07
C LEU A 22 6.31 -8.79 7.95
N PHE A 23 7.45 -8.13 7.84
CA PHE A 23 8.78 -8.78 7.79
C PHE A 23 9.80 -8.16 8.75
N GLU A 24 9.32 -7.43 9.77
CA GLU A 24 10.11 -6.74 10.80
C GLU A 24 11.29 -5.94 10.24
N THR A 25 11.01 -5.18 9.19
CA THR A 25 11.98 -4.34 8.48
C THR A 25 11.32 -3.05 8.02
N SER A 26 12.11 -2.04 7.68
CA SER A 26 11.58 -0.86 7.00
C SER A 26 11.07 -1.28 5.62
N PHE A 27 9.76 -1.29 5.45
CA PHE A 27 9.11 -1.85 4.28
C PHE A 27 9.21 -0.88 3.10
N PRO A 28 9.91 -1.23 2.01
CA PRO A 28 10.03 -0.33 0.87
C PRO A 28 8.70 -0.28 0.10
N TYR A 29 8.34 0.90 -0.42
CA TYR A 29 7.22 1.08 -1.33
C TYR A 29 7.38 2.34 -2.17
N SER A 30 6.73 2.37 -3.33
CA SER A 30 6.36 3.61 -4.01
C SER A 30 4.90 3.92 -3.69
N MET A 31 4.59 5.18 -3.41
CA MET A 31 3.20 5.61 -3.17
C MET A 31 2.90 6.96 -3.80
N GLY A 32 1.62 7.21 -4.08
CA GLY A 32 1.16 8.47 -4.64
C GLY A 32 -0.34 8.68 -4.49
N TRP A 33 -0.78 9.91 -4.72
CA TRP A 33 -2.18 10.33 -4.66
C TRP A 33 -2.72 10.59 -6.06
N HIS A 34 -3.91 10.07 -6.35
CA HIS A 34 -4.66 10.41 -7.55
C HIS A 34 -5.93 11.16 -7.12
N GLY A 35 -6.00 12.43 -7.51
CA GLY A 35 -7.18 13.28 -7.36
C GLY A 35 -7.65 13.76 -8.73
N ALA A 36 -8.82 14.41 -8.76
CA ALA A 36 -9.34 15.05 -9.96
C ALA A 36 -8.29 15.99 -10.59
N PRO A 37 -8.24 16.09 -11.92
CA PRO A 37 -7.47 17.13 -12.62
C PRO A 37 -7.82 18.53 -12.10
N THR A 38 -6.87 19.46 -12.24
CA THR A 38 -6.95 20.81 -11.64
C THR A 38 -7.46 21.88 -12.60
N ASP A 39 -7.89 21.50 -13.80
CA ASP A 39 -8.62 22.37 -14.71
C ASP A 39 -10.09 22.53 -14.28
N GLN A 40 -10.82 23.43 -14.93
CA GLN A 40 -12.15 23.88 -14.51
C GLN A 40 -13.29 23.04 -15.11
N ALA A 41 -13.04 21.77 -15.43
CA ALA A 41 -14.06 20.87 -15.97
C ALA A 41 -14.85 20.15 -14.85
N ASP A 42 -15.93 19.46 -15.22
CA ASP A 42 -16.71 18.64 -14.29
C ASP A 42 -16.04 17.28 -14.04
N TYR A 43 -15.67 17.05 -12.78
CA TYR A 43 -15.05 15.82 -12.30
C TYR A 43 -15.83 15.17 -11.15
N SER A 44 -17.16 15.34 -11.11
CA SER A 44 -18.02 14.71 -10.09
C SER A 44 -17.91 13.18 -10.00
N HIS A 45 -17.37 12.51 -11.03
CA HIS A 45 -17.07 11.08 -11.05
C HIS A 45 -15.74 10.69 -10.39
N TRP A 46 -14.87 11.66 -10.07
CA TRP A 46 -13.57 11.40 -9.43
C TRP A 46 -13.70 11.20 -7.94
N GLN A 47 -12.90 10.26 -7.42
CA GLN A 47 -12.72 10.04 -5.99
C GLN A 47 -11.22 10.06 -5.68
N LEU A 48 -10.82 10.89 -4.72
CA LEU A 48 -9.45 10.92 -4.22
C LEU A 48 -9.07 9.58 -3.60
N HIS A 49 -7.93 9.03 -4.00
CA HIS A 49 -7.37 7.81 -3.44
C HIS A 49 -5.84 7.78 -3.54
N ALA A 50 -5.21 6.91 -2.74
CA ALA A 50 -3.77 6.68 -2.77
C ALA A 50 -3.46 5.23 -3.16
N HIS A 51 -2.34 5.04 -3.84
CA HIS A 51 -1.79 3.72 -4.18
C HIS A 51 -0.50 3.46 -3.42
N PHE A 52 -0.31 2.23 -2.95
CA PHE A 52 0.94 1.74 -2.37
C PHE A 52 1.39 0.51 -3.17
N TYR A 53 2.60 0.55 -3.73
CA TYR A 53 3.20 -0.52 -4.51
C TYR A 53 4.49 -1.03 -3.85
N PRO A 54 4.37 -1.91 -2.84
CA PRO A 54 5.53 -2.52 -2.20
C PRO A 54 6.08 -3.70 -3.01
N PRO A 55 7.42 -3.88 -3.10
CA PRO A 55 8.01 -4.96 -3.86
C PRO A 55 8.27 -6.23 -3.05
N LEU A 56 8.21 -6.23 -1.70
CA LEU A 56 8.50 -7.43 -0.90
C LEU A 56 7.35 -8.45 -1.00
N LEU A 57 7.68 -9.73 -1.20
CA LEU A 57 6.69 -10.79 -1.45
C LEU A 57 6.68 -11.88 -0.37
N ARG A 58 7.84 -12.46 -0.05
CA ARG A 58 7.94 -13.63 0.85
C ARG A 58 8.71 -13.37 2.14
N SER A 59 9.61 -12.39 2.13
CA SER A 59 10.44 -12.01 3.28
C SER A 59 11.06 -10.63 3.06
N ALA A 60 11.83 -10.15 4.05
CA ALA A 60 12.61 -8.92 3.96
C ALA A 60 13.62 -8.87 2.79
N VAL A 61 14.00 -10.03 2.24
CA VAL A 61 15.01 -10.15 1.18
C VAL A 61 14.45 -10.66 -0.16
N VAL A 62 13.20 -11.13 -0.20
CA VAL A 62 12.59 -11.71 -1.42
C VAL A 62 11.52 -10.77 -1.98
N LYS A 63 11.80 -10.24 -3.17
CA LYS A 63 10.95 -9.29 -3.90
C LYS A 63 10.15 -9.94 -5.03
N LYS A 64 9.00 -9.35 -5.38
CA LYS A 64 8.35 -9.53 -6.68
C LYS A 64 9.12 -8.73 -7.73
N PHE A 65 9.42 -9.38 -8.85
CA PHE A 65 10.01 -8.74 -10.03
C PHE A 65 8.92 -8.65 -11.10
N MET A 66 8.64 -7.44 -11.57
CA MET A 66 7.74 -7.17 -12.71
C MET A 66 8.58 -7.13 -13.98
N VAL A 67 8.89 -8.30 -14.53
CA VAL A 67 9.83 -8.48 -15.66
C VAL A 67 9.29 -9.53 -16.64
N GLY A 68 9.94 -9.74 -17.78
CA GLY A 68 9.60 -10.84 -18.68
C GLY A 68 8.18 -10.74 -19.22
N TYR A 69 7.31 -11.68 -18.83
CA TYR A 69 5.90 -11.70 -19.25
C TYR A 69 5.18 -10.42 -18.85
N GLU A 70 5.41 -9.92 -17.63
CA GLU A 70 4.76 -8.71 -17.13
C GLU A 70 5.13 -7.43 -17.88
N MET A 71 6.25 -7.42 -18.61
CA MET A 71 6.65 -6.27 -19.43
C MET A 71 6.07 -6.31 -20.85
N LEU A 72 5.73 -7.50 -21.36
CA LEU A 72 5.37 -7.71 -22.77
C LEU A 72 3.96 -8.28 -22.98
N ALA A 73 3.25 -8.63 -21.91
CA ALA A 73 1.91 -9.18 -21.94
C ALA A 73 1.01 -8.52 -20.89
N GLU A 74 0.93 -9.08 -19.68
CA GLU A 74 0.03 -8.60 -18.62
C GLU A 74 0.60 -8.82 -17.21
N ALA A 75 0.05 -8.10 -16.24
CA ALA A 75 0.46 -8.22 -14.84
C ALA A 75 0.09 -9.58 -14.23
N GLN A 76 1.04 -10.20 -13.53
CA GLN A 76 0.84 -11.48 -12.84
C GLN A 76 1.14 -11.37 -11.35
N ARG A 77 0.38 -12.11 -10.53
CA ARG A 77 0.58 -12.23 -9.08
C ARG A 77 0.50 -13.67 -8.60
N ASP A 78 1.38 -14.03 -7.66
CA ASP A 78 1.41 -15.37 -7.04
C ASP A 78 0.50 -15.47 -5.80
N LEU A 79 0.15 -14.32 -5.21
CA LEU A 79 -0.63 -14.21 -3.99
C LEU A 79 -1.99 -13.57 -4.31
N THR A 80 -3.05 -14.06 -3.67
CA THR A 80 -4.38 -13.44 -3.77
C THR A 80 -4.52 -12.18 -2.93
N ALA A 81 -5.38 -11.27 -3.36
CA ALA A 81 -5.62 -10.03 -2.62
C ALA A 81 -6.20 -10.33 -1.23
N GLU A 82 -7.05 -11.37 -1.14
CA GLU A 82 -7.67 -11.88 0.07
C GLU A 82 -6.60 -12.39 1.04
N GLN A 83 -5.68 -13.25 0.57
CA GLN A 83 -4.57 -13.75 1.39
C GLN A 83 -3.63 -12.64 1.85
N ALA A 84 -3.32 -11.67 0.97
CA ALA A 84 -2.48 -10.53 1.34
C ALA A 84 -3.15 -9.67 2.43
N ALA A 85 -4.45 -9.39 2.26
CA ALA A 85 -5.22 -8.60 3.21
C ALA A 85 -5.39 -9.31 4.56
N ASP A 86 -5.62 -10.63 4.57
CA ASP A 86 -5.69 -11.42 5.79
C ASP A 86 -4.38 -11.38 6.59
N ARG A 87 -3.24 -11.53 5.91
CA ARG A 87 -1.92 -11.40 6.54
C ARG A 87 -1.73 -10.04 7.18
N LEU A 88 -2.07 -8.95 6.47
CA LEU A 88 -1.93 -7.59 7.00
C LEU A 88 -2.86 -7.32 8.18
N ARG A 89 -4.10 -7.82 8.15
CA ARG A 89 -5.05 -7.71 9.26
C ARG A 89 -4.57 -8.45 10.52
N GLY A 90 -3.87 -9.58 10.35
CA GLY A 90 -3.33 -10.36 11.46
C GLY A 90 -2.17 -9.72 12.22
N LEU A 91 -1.58 -8.62 11.72
CA LEU A 91 -0.42 -7.99 12.36
C LEU A 91 -0.80 -6.98 13.46
N PRO A 92 0.06 -6.75 14.45
CA PRO A 92 -0.15 -5.71 15.46
C PRO A 92 -0.09 -4.29 14.88
N GLU A 93 -0.75 -3.35 15.56
CA GLU A 93 -0.65 -1.90 15.26
C GLU A 93 0.44 -1.18 16.06
N VAL A 94 1.12 -1.91 16.96
CA VAL A 94 2.35 -1.45 17.61
C VAL A 94 3.54 -1.86 16.74
N HIS A 95 4.36 -0.88 16.38
CA HIS A 95 5.53 -1.12 15.53
C HIS A 95 6.55 -2.03 16.21
N TYR A 96 7.15 -2.97 15.48
CA TYR A 96 7.99 -4.04 16.04
C TYR A 96 9.17 -3.51 16.88
N LYS A 97 9.72 -2.34 16.53
CA LYS A 97 10.76 -1.63 17.31
C LYS A 97 10.30 -1.06 18.67
N GLN A 98 9.01 -1.08 18.97
CA GLN A 98 8.41 -0.57 20.21
C GLN A 98 7.83 -1.71 21.08
N ARG A 99 8.11 -2.96 20.71
CA ARG A 99 7.78 -4.14 21.52
C ARG A 99 8.82 -4.35 22.62
#